data_AF-A0A2Z5X4Y7-F1
#
_entry.id   AF-A0A2Z5X4Y7-F1
#
_cell.length_a   1.000
_cell.length_b   1.000
_cell.length_c   1.000
_cell.angle_alpha   90.00
_cell.angle_beta   90.00
_cell.angle_gamma   90.00
#
_symmetry.space_group_name_H-M   'P 1'
#
loop_
_entity.id
_entity.type
_entity.pdbx_description
1 polymer ?
#
loop_
_entity_poly.entity_id
_entity_poly.type
_entity_poly.pdbx_seq_one_letter_code
_entity_poly.pdbx_strand_id
1 'polypeptide(L)' 'MMNWWDKNFASCELGDERLSDRAYSIGKKISEGFGKALSEIFKSGSELKRAYEFSPIAKQNLARS' A
#
# COMPACT_ATOMS: atom_id res chain seq x y z
N MET A 1 4.99 -18.66 13.75
CA MET A 1 5.60 -18.36 12.43
C MET A 1 5.31 -16.90 12.15
N MET A 2 6.33 -16.06 11.92
CA MET A 2 6.14 -14.61 11.70
C MET A 2 5.52 -14.38 10.31
N ASN A 3 4.49 -13.53 10.21
CA ASN A 3 3.77 -13.33 8.96
C ASN A 3 4.67 -12.66 7.92
N TRP A 4 4.35 -12.81 6.63
CA TRP A 4 5.17 -12.26 5.56
C TRP A 4 5.27 -10.73 5.63
N TRP A 5 4.16 -10.04 5.92
CA TRP A 5 4.17 -8.58 6.04
C TRP A 5 4.96 -8.10 7.27
N ASP A 6 4.94 -8.84 8.39
CA ASP A 6 5.71 -8.49 9.59
C ASP A 6 7.21 -8.46 9.27
N LYS A 7 7.70 -9.44 8.51
CA LYS A 7 9.12 -9.52 8.12
C LYS A 7 9.57 -8.41 7.18
N ASN A 8 8.65 -7.88 6.37
CA ASN A 8 9.00 -6.95 5.30
C ASN A 8 8.71 -5.48 5.65
N PHE A 9 7.70 -5.22 6.50
CA PHE A 9 7.22 -3.86 6.75
C PHE A 9 7.28 -3.42 8.21
N ALA A 10 7.43 -4.33 9.19
CA ALA A 10 7.45 -3.92 10.61
C ALA A 10 8.69 -3.09 10.96
N SER A 11 9.78 -3.23 10.19
CA SER A 11 11.01 -2.46 10.32
C SER A 11 11.16 -1.36 9.27
N CYS A 12 10.07 -0.98 8.58
CA CYS A 12 10.13 0.15 7.65
C CYS A 12 10.37 1.45 8.44
N GLU A 13 11.48 2.13 8.18
CA GLU A 13 11.80 3.45 8.75
C GLU A 13 11.75 4.51 7.65
N LEU A 14 10.57 5.04 7.37
CA LEU A 14 10.36 6.06 6.33
C LEU A 14 10.61 7.49 6.83
N GLY A 15 11.23 7.65 8.00
CA GLY A 15 11.49 8.94 8.64
C GLY A 15 10.25 9.62 9.25
N ASP A 16 9.06 9.04 9.07
CA ASP A 16 7.79 9.46 9.68
C ASP A 16 7.03 8.19 10.11
N GLU A 17 6.74 8.09 11.40
CA GLU A 17 6.01 6.95 12.00
C GLU A 17 4.67 6.70 11.30
N ARG A 18 3.95 7.76 10.92
CA ARG A 18 2.65 7.63 10.23
C ARG A 18 2.81 7.06 8.83
N LEU A 19 3.95 7.32 8.17
CA LEU A 19 4.25 6.73 6.87
C LEU A 19 4.66 5.26 7.03
N SER A 20 5.46 4.93 8.06
CA SER A 20 5.83 3.56 8.39
C SER A 20 4.61 2.70 8.73
N ASP A 21 3.72 3.16 9.61
CA ASP A 21 2.46 2.49 9.96
C ASP A 21 1.58 2.24 8.72
N ARG A 22 1.55 3.23 7.83
CA ARG A 22 0.79 3.14 6.59
C ARG A 22 1.40 2.12 5.63
N ALA A 23 2.73 2.10 5.46
CA ALA A 23 3.42 1.08 4.66
C ALA A 23 3.10 -0.32 5.17
N TYR A 24 3.18 -0.52 6.49
CA TYR A 24 2.83 -1.78 7.13
C TYR A 24 1.37 -2.18 6.90
N SER A 25 0.42 -1.26 7.10
CA SER A 25 -1.00 -1.54 6.88
C SER A 25 -1.34 -1.86 5.42
N ILE A 26 -0.72 -1.18 4.45
CA ILE A 26 -0.87 -1.44 3.02
C ILE A 26 -0.27 -2.81 2.68
N GLY A 27 0.96 -3.06 3.13
CA GLY A 27 1.68 -4.32 2.88
C GLY A 27 0.94 -5.54 3.42
N LYS A 28 0.36 -5.43 4.62
CA LYS A 28 -0.50 -6.46 5.20
C LYS A 28 -1.71 -6.76 4.31
N LYS A 29 -2.50 -5.74 3.96
CA LYS A 29 -3.71 -5.92 3.13
C LYS A 29 -3.40 -6.51 1.74
N ILE A 30 -2.31 -6.07 1.12
CA ILE A 30 -1.86 -6.63 -0.18
C ILE A 30 -1.44 -8.09 -0.02
N SER A 31 -0.74 -8.43 1.06
CA SER A 31 -0.32 -9.81 1.34
C SER A 31 -1.51 -10.75 1.56
N GLU A 32 -2.51 -10.31 2.32
CA GLU A 32 -3.75 -11.05 2.56
C GLU A 32 -4.61 -11.18 1.28
N GLY A 33 -4.51 -10.20 0.38
CA GLY A 33 -5.24 -10.14 -0.88
C GLY A 33 -4.43 -10.53 -2.11
N PHE A 34 -3.33 -11.27 -1.95
CA PHE A 34 -2.42 -11.57 -3.06
C PHE A 34 -3.17 -12.16 -4.27
N GLY A 35 -2.87 -11.62 -5.47
CA GLY A 35 -3.52 -11.99 -6.73
C GLY A 35 -4.84 -11.28 -7.02
N LYS A 36 -5.35 -10.44 -6.11
CA LYS A 36 -6.56 -9.64 -6.33
C LYS A 36 -6.24 -8.21 -6.77
N ALA A 37 -7.20 -7.56 -7.41
CA ALA A 37 -7.09 -6.15 -7.76
C ALA A 37 -7.06 -5.26 -6.50
N LEU A 38 -6.37 -4.12 -6.55
CA LEU A 38 -6.32 -3.17 -5.42
C LEU A 38 -7.71 -2.67 -5.03
N SER A 39 -8.62 -2.47 -5.98
CA SER A 39 -10.02 -2.12 -5.72
C SER A 39 -10.80 -3.22 -4.99
N GLU A 40 -10.36 -4.48 -5.10
CA GLU A 40 -10.96 -5.59 -4.36
C GLU A 40 -10.41 -5.67 -2.93
N ILE A 41 -9.16 -5.27 -2.72
CA ILE A 41 -8.47 -5.27 -1.42
C ILE A 41 -8.87 -4.04 -0.59
N PHE A 42 -8.87 -2.86 -1.20
CA PHE A 42 -9.17 -1.56 -0.57
C PHE A 42 -10.57 -1.10 -0.95
N LYS A 43 -11.54 -1.34 -0.05
CA LYS A 43 -12.96 -1.03 -0.29
C LYS A 43 -13.30 0.46 -0.17
N SER A 44 -12.50 1.22 0.57
CA SER A 44 -12.64 2.68 0.67
C SER A 44 -11.80 3.37 -0.39
N GLY A 45 -12.39 4.33 -1.11
CA GLY A 45 -11.66 5.15 -2.07
C GLY A 45 -10.47 5.91 -1.46
N SER A 46 -10.56 6.28 -0.17
CA SER A 46 -9.47 6.94 0.55
C SER A 46 -8.28 6.01 0.82
N GLU A 47 -8.54 4.74 1.15
CA GLU A 47 -7.48 3.74 1.36
C GLU A 47 -6.85 3.33 0.03
N LEU A 48 -7.68 3.14 -1.00
CA LEU A 48 -7.22 2.83 -2.35
C LEU A 48 -6.30 3.92 -2.88
N LYS A 49 -6.70 5.20 -2.74
CA LYS A 49 -5.88 6.35 -3.14
C LYS A 49 -4.52 6.35 -2.42
N ARG A 50 -4.51 6.12 -1.10
CA ARG A 50 -3.27 6.08 -0.30
C ARG A 50 -2.35 4.93 -0.71
N ALA A 51 -2.92 3.77 -1.07
CA ALA A 51 -2.14 2.65 -1.60
C ALA A 51 -1.46 3.01 -2.93
N TYR A 52 -2.15 3.76 -3.81
CA TYR A 52 -1.55 4.29 -5.03
C TYR A 52 -0.48 5.35 -4.75
N GLU A 53 -0.67 6.24 -3.77
CA GLU A 53 0.33 7.25 -3.38
C GLU A 53 1.61 6.62 -2.82
N PHE A 54 1.52 5.44 -2.20
CA PHE A 54 2.66 4.67 -1.71
C PHE A 54 3.36 3.83 -2.79
N SER A 55 2.74 3.70 -3.96
CA SER A 55 3.31 2.95 -5.07
C SER A 55 4.30 3.81 -5.84
N PRO A 56 5.45 3.25 -6.29
CA PRO A 56 6.37 3.96 -7.18
C PRO A 56 5.81 4.18 -8.60
N ILE A 57 4.54 3.84 -8.85
CA ILE A 57 3.87 4.09 -10.13
C ILE A 57 3.80 5.60 -10.35
N ALA A 58 4.58 6.07 -11.33
CA ALA A 58 4.54 7.46 -11.76
C ALA A 58 3.12 7.83 -12.16
N LYS A 59 2.63 8.99 -11.68
CA LYS A 59 1.37 9.54 -12.14
C LYS A 59 1.46 9.77 -13.65
N GLN A 60 0.63 9.05 -14.41
CA GLN A 60 0.47 9.35 -15.83
C GLN A 60 -0.30 10.68 -15.96
N ASN A 61 0.33 11.67 -16.57
CA ASN A 61 -0.38 12.85 -17.04
C ASN A 61 -1.19 12.45 -18.27
N LEU A 62 -2.45 12.06 -18.06
CA LEU A 62 -3.38 11.86 -19.15
C LEU A 62 -3.66 13.23 -19.78
N ALA A 63 -3.17 13.43 -21.00
CA ALA A 63 -3.56 14.59 -21.80
C ALA A 63 -5.08 14.56 -21.96
N ARG A 64 -5.75 15.67 -21.63
CA ARG A 64 -7.17 15.84 -21.97
C ARG A 64 -7.26 15.88 -23.49
N SER A 65 -7.80 14.80 -24.08
CA SER A 65 -8.23 14.76 -25.48
C SER A 65 -9.42 15.69 -25.71
#